data_AF-A0A937UK68-F1
#
_entry.id   AF-A0A937UK68-F1
#
_cell.length_a   1.000
_cell.length_b   1.000
_cell.length_c   1.000
_cell.angle_alpha   90.00
_cell.angle_beta   90.00
_cell.angle_gamma   90.00
#
_symmetry.space_group_name_H-M   'P 1'
#
loop_
_entity.id
_entity.type
_entity.pdbx_description
1 polymer ?
#
loop_
_entity_poly.entity_id
_entity_poly.type
_entity_poly.pdbx_seq_one_letter_code
_entity_poly.pdbx_strand_id
1 'polypeptide(L)'
;DNGTIRRVDDEFNGRHLDHAGLVIAATDDSHLNHNIAEAARKKGVLVNAVDQPSDCDFIVPSILKRGELLIAVSTSGRSPALAKGIREGLEGQFGEEYETFLSLMGRLRKEIVGKGLSQEENSQIFHRIVRSDILKAISRDDWEQVSSTLSKILPNSIDIKNILNNLR
;
A
#
# COMPACT_ATOMS: atom_id res chain seq x y z
N ASP A 1 -20.61 -3.76 11.55
CA ASP A 1 -19.14 -3.60 11.49
C ASP A 1 -18.47 -4.24 12.68
N ASN A 2 -17.32 -4.88 12.48
CA ASN A 2 -16.60 -5.70 13.46
C ASN A 2 -15.96 -4.89 14.62
N GLY A 3 -16.59 -3.78 15.04
CA GLY A 3 -16.11 -2.91 16.12
C GLY A 3 -15.05 -1.87 15.73
N THR A 4 -14.72 -1.74 14.43
CA THR A 4 -13.68 -0.83 13.94
C THR A 4 -14.13 0.63 13.79
N ILE A 5 -15.43 0.89 13.78
CA ILE A 5 -16.01 2.23 13.62
C ILE A 5 -16.97 2.49 14.79
N ARG A 6 -16.80 3.65 15.44
CA ARG A 6 -17.72 4.15 16.46
C ARG A 6 -18.35 5.45 15.96
N ARG A 7 -19.68 5.44 15.79
CA ARG A 7 -20.45 6.66 15.50
C ARG A 7 -20.70 7.42 16.81
N VAL A 8 -20.52 8.73 16.78
CA VAL A 8 -20.88 9.66 17.85
C VAL A 8 -21.93 10.60 17.29
N ASP A 9 -23.17 10.48 17.77
CA ASP A 9 -24.30 11.30 17.35
C ASP A 9 -24.38 12.56 18.21
N ASP A 10 -23.44 13.48 18.00
CA ASP A 10 -23.33 14.74 18.74
C ASP A 10 -22.77 15.84 17.83
N GLU A 11 -23.02 17.10 18.19
CA GLU A 11 -22.36 18.23 17.54
C GLU A 11 -20.86 18.22 17.82
N PHE A 12 -20.06 18.68 16.85
CA PHE A 12 -18.62 18.71 17.03
C PHE A 12 -18.26 19.54 18.27
N ASN A 13 -17.48 18.92 19.16
CA ASN A 13 -16.82 19.61 20.25
C ASN A 13 -15.36 19.15 20.33
N GLY A 14 -14.50 19.99 20.89
CA GLY A 14 -13.06 19.71 20.92
C GLY A 14 -12.68 18.40 21.63
N ARG A 15 -13.52 17.84 22.51
CA ARG A 15 -13.23 16.56 23.19
C ARG A 15 -13.31 15.37 22.23
N HIS A 16 -13.98 15.51 21.10
CA HIS A 16 -13.98 14.50 20.04
C HIS A 16 -12.59 14.28 19.43
N LEU A 17 -11.68 15.24 19.62
CA LEU A 17 -10.29 15.15 19.17
C LEU A 17 -9.37 14.50 20.20
N ASP A 18 -9.87 14.22 21.41
CA ASP A 18 -9.05 13.59 22.45
C ASP A 18 -8.63 12.19 21.99
N HIS A 19 -7.31 11.93 22.04
CA HIS A 19 -6.67 10.70 21.57
C HIS A 19 -6.72 10.45 20.05
N ALA A 20 -7.19 11.42 19.25
CA ALA A 20 -7.10 11.33 17.80
C ALA A 20 -5.65 11.55 17.33
N GLY A 21 -5.15 10.69 16.45
CA GLY A 21 -3.87 10.92 15.76
C GLY A 21 -4.00 11.78 14.50
N LEU A 22 -5.18 11.75 13.87
CA LEU A 22 -5.50 12.45 12.63
C LEU A 22 -7.01 12.68 12.52
N VAL A 23 -7.40 13.78 11.87
CA VAL A 23 -8.80 14.20 11.67
C VAL A 23 -9.05 14.52 10.21
N ILE A 24 -10.18 14.08 9.69
CA ILE A 24 -10.73 14.52 8.41
C ILE A 24 -11.97 15.37 8.68
N ALA A 25 -11.93 16.66 8.32
CA ALA A 25 -13.10 17.54 8.38
C ALA A 25 -13.79 17.54 7.02
N ALA A 26 -14.90 16.80 6.92
CA ALA A 26 -15.62 16.55 5.67
C ALA A 26 -17.12 16.84 5.81
N THR A 27 -17.47 17.95 6.46
CA THR A 27 -18.85 18.43 6.53
C THR A 27 -19.15 19.37 5.37
N ASP A 28 -20.44 19.61 5.10
CA ASP A 28 -20.87 20.60 4.10
C ASP A 28 -20.74 22.06 4.60
N ASP A 29 -20.36 22.27 5.86
CA ASP A 29 -20.14 23.59 6.47
C ASP A 29 -18.64 23.92 6.52
N SER A 30 -18.21 24.85 5.68
CA SER A 30 -16.80 25.30 5.61
C SER A 30 -16.33 25.97 6.90
N HIS A 31 -17.19 26.73 7.59
CA HIS A 31 -16.86 27.36 8.86
C HIS A 31 -16.67 26.32 9.96
N LEU A 32 -17.53 25.29 10.01
CA LEU A 32 -17.35 24.17 10.93
C LEU A 32 -16.05 23.42 10.65
N ASN A 33 -15.75 23.12 9.39
CA ASN A 33 -14.51 22.47 9.00
C ASN A 33 -13.27 23.30 9.41
N HIS A 34 -13.31 24.62 9.25
CA HIS A 34 -12.25 25.53 9.72
C HIS A 34 -12.09 25.48 11.26
N ASN A 35 -13.20 25.50 12.00
CA ASN A 35 -13.19 25.38 13.46
C ASN A 35 -12.60 24.05 13.93
N ILE A 36 -12.93 22.95 13.24
CA ILE A 36 -12.33 21.63 13.48
C ILE A 36 -10.82 21.67 13.24
N ALA A 37 -10.38 22.29 12.13
CA ALA A 37 -8.98 22.40 11.78
C ALA A 37 -8.16 23.20 12.81
N GLU A 38 -8.66 24.35 13.25
CA GLU A 38 -8.04 25.10 14.34
C GLU A 38 -7.96 24.29 15.64
N ALA A 39 -9.06 23.63 16.01
CA ALA A 39 -9.12 22.84 17.24
C ALA A 39 -8.14 21.66 17.21
N ALA A 40 -7.99 20.99 16.06
CA ALA A 40 -7.04 19.90 15.85
C ALA A 40 -5.60 20.39 15.98
N ARG A 41 -5.24 21.49 15.31
CA ARG A 41 -3.92 22.11 15.40
C ARG A 41 -3.54 22.51 16.82
N LYS A 42 -4.48 23.11 17.57
CA LYS A 42 -4.29 23.47 18.99
C LYS A 42 -3.99 22.27 19.88
N LYS A 43 -4.39 21.07 19.46
CA LYS A 43 -4.15 19.80 20.17
C LYS A 43 -2.99 18.97 19.59
N GLY A 44 -2.30 19.46 18.57
CA GLY A 44 -1.23 18.72 17.89
C GLY A 44 -1.74 17.53 17.06
N VAL A 45 -3.00 17.55 16.65
CA VAL A 45 -3.62 16.51 15.81
C VAL A 45 -3.57 16.96 14.35
N LEU A 46 -3.08 16.10 13.45
CA LEU A 46 -3.05 16.39 12.02
C LEU A 46 -4.46 16.50 11.46
N VAL A 47 -4.75 17.55 10.69
CA VAL A 47 -6.06 17.73 10.04
C VAL A 47 -5.97 17.78 8.53
N ASN A 48 -6.96 17.21 7.85
CA ASN A 48 -7.26 17.48 6.45
C ASN A 48 -8.72 17.95 6.36
N ALA A 49 -8.91 19.20 5.96
CA ALA A 49 -10.22 19.76 5.68
C ALA A 49 -10.54 19.63 4.19
N VAL A 50 -11.56 18.83 3.87
CA VAL A 50 -11.95 18.55 2.48
C VAL A 50 -12.30 19.86 1.79
N ASP A 51 -11.81 20.01 0.56
CA ASP A 51 -11.97 21.19 -0.30
C ASP A 51 -11.44 22.52 0.29
N GLN A 52 -10.67 22.48 1.39
CA GLN A 52 -10.06 23.66 2.03
C GLN A 52 -8.55 23.47 2.22
N PRO A 53 -7.74 23.63 1.16
CA PRO A 53 -6.29 23.38 1.22
C PRO A 53 -5.53 24.19 2.27
N SER A 54 -5.98 25.41 2.59
CA SER A 54 -5.39 26.25 3.65
C SER A 54 -5.60 25.68 5.06
N ASP A 55 -6.62 24.83 5.23
CA ASP A 55 -6.99 24.19 6.49
C ASP A 55 -6.46 22.76 6.60
N CYS A 56 -5.63 22.32 5.65
CA CYS A 56 -4.99 21.01 5.67
C CYS A 56 -3.54 21.09 6.19
N ASP A 57 -3.15 20.14 7.03
CA ASP A 57 -1.75 19.88 7.40
C ASP A 57 -1.11 18.82 6.49
N PHE A 58 -1.92 18.01 5.80
CA PHE A 58 -1.47 16.96 4.88
C PHE A 58 -2.42 16.80 3.68
N ILE A 59 -1.93 16.10 2.66
CA ILE A 59 -2.67 15.82 1.42
C ILE A 59 -2.94 14.33 1.33
N VAL A 60 -4.17 13.96 0.99
CA VAL A 60 -4.52 12.58 0.62
C VAL A 60 -4.08 12.34 -0.83
N PRO A 61 -3.13 11.42 -1.09
CA PRO A 61 -2.63 11.17 -2.44
C PRO A 61 -3.61 10.34 -3.28
N SER A 62 -3.37 10.27 -4.58
CA SER A 62 -4.01 9.30 -5.46
C SER A 62 -3.33 7.93 -5.27
N ILE A 63 -4.08 6.89 -4.89
CA ILE A 63 -3.51 5.58 -4.52
C ILE A 63 -3.90 4.52 -5.54
N LEU A 64 -2.90 3.79 -6.05
CA LEU A 64 -3.08 2.50 -6.73
C LEU A 64 -2.74 1.39 -5.73
N LYS A 65 -3.63 0.40 -5.63
CA LYS A 65 -3.44 -0.78 -4.76
C LYS A 65 -3.59 -2.08 -5.55
N ARG A 66 -2.69 -3.04 -5.30
CA ARG A 66 -2.76 -4.45 -5.77
C ARG A 66 -2.35 -5.34 -4.61
N GLY A 67 -3.30 -5.94 -3.90
CA GLY A 67 -3.07 -6.55 -2.60
C GLY A 67 -2.28 -5.63 -1.66
N GLU A 68 -1.07 -6.05 -1.29
CA GLU A 68 -0.15 -5.31 -0.41
C GLU A 68 0.75 -4.28 -1.15
N LEU A 69 0.72 -4.22 -2.49
CA LEU A 69 1.40 -3.17 -3.24
C LEU A 69 0.59 -1.87 -3.15
N LEU A 70 1.24 -0.80 -2.70
CA LEU A 70 0.69 0.54 -2.65
C LEU A 70 1.60 1.51 -3.41
N ILE A 71 1.03 2.22 -4.38
CA ILE A 71 1.71 3.32 -5.07
C ILE A 71 0.89 4.59 -4.84
N ALA A 72 1.51 5.57 -4.18
CA ALA A 72 0.90 6.86 -3.89
C ALA A 72 1.47 7.93 -4.83
N VAL A 73 0.59 8.63 -5.54
CA VAL A 73 0.93 9.74 -6.42
C VAL A 73 0.41 11.04 -5.81
N SER A 74 1.32 12.00 -5.59
CA SER A 74 1.00 13.32 -5.07
C SER A 74 1.65 14.40 -5.92
N THR A 75 0.92 15.49 -6.14
CA THR A 75 1.43 16.73 -6.77
C THR A 75 1.61 17.84 -5.75
N SER A 76 1.70 17.48 -4.46
CA SER A 76 1.73 18.44 -3.34
C SER A 76 0.56 19.43 -3.40
N GLY A 77 -0.62 18.94 -3.80
CA GLY A 77 -1.85 19.72 -3.90
C GLY A 77 -1.96 20.61 -5.13
N ARG A 78 -0.91 20.70 -5.97
CA ARG A 78 -0.90 21.60 -7.15
C ARG A 78 -1.84 21.15 -8.26
N SER A 79 -2.04 19.84 -8.43
CA SER A 79 -2.93 19.31 -9.46
C SER A 79 -3.44 17.91 -9.07
N PRO A 80 -4.59 17.80 -8.39
CA PRO A 80 -5.25 16.53 -8.12
C PRO A 80 -5.58 15.76 -9.42
N ALA A 81 -5.96 16.48 -10.48
CA ALA A 81 -6.26 15.91 -11.79
C ALA A 81 -5.03 15.21 -12.42
N LEU A 82 -3.85 15.84 -12.35
CA LEU A 82 -2.62 15.21 -12.84
C LEU A 82 -2.22 13.99 -11.98
N ALA A 83 -2.35 14.08 -10.65
CA ALA A 83 -2.07 12.94 -9.76
C ALA A 83 -2.96 11.74 -10.11
N LYS A 84 -4.25 11.99 -10.37
CA LYS A 84 -5.21 10.97 -10.82
C LYS A 84 -4.82 10.38 -12.17
N GLY A 85 -4.49 11.20 -13.17
CA GLY A 85 -4.10 10.73 -14.50
C GLY A 85 -2.82 9.89 -14.50
N ILE A 86 -1.82 10.26 -13.68
CA ILE A 86 -0.61 9.42 -13.50
C ILE A 86 -0.98 8.09 -12.84
N ARG A 87 -1.78 8.10 -11.76
CA ARG A 87 -2.26 6.88 -11.10
C ARG A 87 -2.97 5.96 -12.11
N GLU A 88 -3.86 6.49 -12.94
CA GLU A 88 -4.55 5.74 -14.01
C GLU A 88 -3.57 5.13 -15.02
N GLY A 89 -2.56 5.89 -15.45
CA GLY A 89 -1.50 5.37 -16.32
C GLY A 89 -0.65 4.27 -15.68
N LEU A 90 -0.54 4.26 -14.35
CA LEU A 90 0.13 3.20 -13.59
C LEU A 90 -0.76 1.95 -13.45
N GLU A 91 -2.10 2.08 -13.47
CA GLU A 91 -3.01 0.92 -13.40
C GLU A 91 -2.81 -0.06 -14.55
N GLY A 92 -2.46 0.46 -15.75
CA GLY A 92 -2.11 -0.38 -16.91
C GLY A 92 -0.70 -0.99 -16.86
N GLN A 93 0.20 -0.45 -16.03
CA GLN A 93 1.58 -0.95 -15.88
C GLN A 93 1.72 -1.93 -14.71
N PHE A 94 0.91 -1.74 -13.67
CA PHE A 94 0.89 -2.55 -12.45
C PHE A 94 -0.42 -3.33 -12.40
N GLY A 95 -0.46 -4.48 -13.08
CA GLY A 95 -1.62 -5.36 -13.08
C GLY A 95 -1.79 -6.16 -11.79
N GLU A 96 -2.79 -7.03 -11.76
CA GLU A 96 -3.11 -7.89 -10.60
C GLU A 96 -2.00 -8.91 -10.29
N GLU A 97 -1.14 -9.23 -11.26
CA GLU A 97 0.01 -10.12 -11.06
C GLU A 97 0.96 -9.66 -9.95
N TYR A 98 0.98 -8.36 -9.64
CA TYR A 98 1.80 -7.81 -8.56
C TYR A 98 1.34 -8.26 -7.17
N GLU A 99 0.04 -8.48 -6.96
CA GLU A 99 -0.49 -9.03 -5.71
C GLU A 99 0.02 -10.46 -5.49
N THR A 100 -0.11 -11.29 -6.53
CA THR A 100 0.36 -12.68 -6.52
C THR A 100 1.88 -12.74 -6.38
N PHE A 101 2.62 -11.88 -7.09
CA PHE A 101 4.07 -11.81 -7.01
C PHE A 101 4.54 -11.39 -5.61
N LEU A 102 3.91 -10.40 -4.98
CA LEU A 102 4.23 -10.02 -3.60
C LEU A 102 3.92 -11.13 -2.60
N SER A 103 2.80 -11.84 -2.79
CA SER A 103 2.45 -13.01 -1.98
C SER A 103 3.51 -14.11 -2.09
N LEU A 104 3.99 -14.38 -3.32
CA LEU A 104 5.12 -15.29 -3.58
C LEU A 104 6.39 -14.83 -2.86
N MET A 105 6.77 -13.55 -2.99
CA MET A 105 7.96 -12.99 -2.35
C MET A 105 7.89 -13.09 -0.82
N GLY A 106 6.72 -12.88 -0.23
CA GLY A 106 6.51 -13.05 1.21
C GLY A 106 6.74 -14.48 1.68
N ARG A 107 6.28 -15.48 0.92
CA ARG A 107 6.51 -16.91 1.20
C ARG A 107 7.97 -17.29 1.03
N LEU A 108 8.59 -16.87 -0.08
CA LEU A 108 10.02 -17.08 -0.33
C LEU A 108 10.88 -16.50 0.78
N ARG A 109 10.56 -15.31 1.29
CA ARG A 109 11.29 -14.70 2.40
C ARG A 109 11.26 -15.57 3.66
N LYS A 110 10.11 -16.13 4.02
CA LYS A 110 9.98 -17.01 5.19
C LYS A 110 10.85 -18.27 5.04
N GLU A 111 10.84 -18.87 3.85
CA GLU A 111 11.62 -20.09 3.58
C GLU A 111 13.12 -19.83 3.51
N ILE A 112 13.55 -18.79 2.79
CA ILE A 112 14.97 -18.50 2.53
C ILE A 112 15.70 -18.01 3.79
N VAL A 113 15.10 -17.08 4.54
CA VAL A 113 15.72 -16.54 5.77
C VAL A 113 15.88 -17.63 6.83
N GLY A 114 15.01 -18.65 6.83
CA GLY A 114 15.12 -19.82 7.71
C GLY A 114 16.26 -20.78 7.39
N LYS A 115 16.97 -20.64 6.26
CA LYS A 115 18.04 -21.57 5.83
C LYS A 115 19.44 -21.18 6.28
N GLY A 116 19.60 -20.07 7.02
CA GLY A 116 20.90 -19.64 7.56
C GLY A 116 21.88 -19.10 6.53
N LEU A 117 21.41 -18.72 5.34
CA LEU A 117 22.20 -17.99 4.34
C LEU A 117 22.57 -16.60 4.87
N SER A 118 23.71 -16.08 4.39
CA SER A 118 24.11 -14.71 4.72
C SER A 118 23.13 -13.68 4.15
N GLN A 119 23.13 -12.49 4.73
CA GLN A 119 22.31 -11.37 4.24
C GLN A 119 22.62 -11.03 2.77
N GLU A 120 23.88 -11.14 2.37
CA GLU A 120 24.34 -10.85 1.01
C GLU A 120 23.79 -11.88 0.00
N GLU A 121 23.88 -13.17 0.31
CA GLU A 121 23.32 -14.23 -0.54
C GLU A 121 21.81 -14.09 -0.69
N ASN A 122 21.10 -13.82 0.42
CA ASN A 122 19.66 -13.58 0.40
C ASN A 122 19.30 -12.39 -0.50
N SER A 123 20.03 -11.28 -0.37
CA SER A 123 19.84 -10.09 -1.21
C SER A 123 20.00 -10.41 -2.69
N GLN A 124 21.06 -11.14 -3.05
CA GLN A 124 21.31 -11.54 -4.44
C GLN A 124 20.21 -12.43 -5.01
N ILE A 125 19.70 -13.39 -4.22
CA ILE A 125 18.57 -14.24 -4.63
C ILE A 125 17.33 -13.38 -4.91
N PHE A 126 16.90 -12.53 -3.99
CA PHE A 126 15.71 -11.70 -4.19
C PHE A 126 15.86 -10.75 -5.37
N HIS A 127 17.04 -10.16 -5.56
CA HIS A 127 17.32 -9.31 -6.71
C HIS A 127 17.25 -10.05 -8.05
N ARG A 128 17.66 -11.33 -8.10
CA ARG A 128 17.52 -12.17 -9.29
C ARG A 128 16.06 -12.49 -9.57
N ILE A 129 15.26 -12.77 -8.55
CA ILE A 129 13.82 -13.06 -8.70
C ILE A 129 13.08 -11.82 -9.23
N VAL A 130 13.30 -10.65 -8.65
CA VAL A 130 12.64 -9.39 -9.06
C VAL A 130 13.00 -9.00 -10.50
N ARG A 131 14.21 -9.32 -10.97
CA ARG A 131 14.67 -9.04 -12.34
C ARG A 131 14.36 -10.15 -13.35
N SER A 132 13.69 -11.21 -12.92
CA SER A 132 13.34 -12.33 -13.79
C SER A 132 12.00 -12.14 -14.49
N ASP A 133 11.67 -13.05 -15.41
CA ASP A 133 10.38 -13.06 -16.11
C ASP A 133 9.21 -13.58 -15.25
N ILE A 134 9.41 -13.91 -13.96
CA ILE A 134 8.37 -14.49 -13.10
C ILE A 134 7.11 -13.62 -13.06
N LEU A 135 7.25 -12.29 -12.93
CA LEU A 135 6.09 -11.39 -12.91
C LEU A 135 5.27 -11.50 -14.21
N LYS A 136 5.96 -11.57 -15.36
CA LYS A 136 5.35 -11.72 -16.67
C LYS A 136 4.77 -13.11 -16.90
N ALA A 137 5.34 -14.13 -16.28
CA ALA A 137 4.81 -15.49 -16.31
C ALA A 137 3.51 -15.57 -15.47
N ILE A 138 3.47 -14.95 -14.29
CA ILE A 138 2.26 -14.85 -13.46
C ILE A 138 1.14 -14.12 -14.22
N SER A 139 1.42 -13.02 -14.91
CA SER A 139 0.39 -12.31 -15.67
C SER A 139 -0.19 -13.10 -16.86
N ARG A 140 0.44 -14.22 -17.21
CA ARG A 140 0.02 -15.15 -18.27
C ARG A 140 -0.48 -16.49 -17.72
N ASP A 141 -0.57 -16.64 -16.40
CA ASP A 141 -0.88 -17.89 -15.71
C ASP A 141 0.10 -19.05 -16.05
N ASP A 142 1.34 -18.71 -16.43
CA ASP A 142 2.39 -19.67 -16.82
C ASP A 142 3.21 -20.13 -15.61
N TRP A 143 2.60 -20.98 -14.77
CA TRP A 143 3.22 -21.51 -13.56
C TRP A 143 4.37 -22.49 -13.82
N GLU A 144 4.43 -23.09 -15.01
CA GLU A 144 5.57 -23.91 -15.43
C GLU A 144 6.82 -23.03 -15.60
N GLN A 145 6.68 -21.88 -16.26
CA GLN A 145 7.76 -20.90 -16.38
C GLN A 145 8.15 -20.31 -15.02
N VAL A 146 7.19 -20.03 -14.14
CA VAL A 146 7.48 -19.58 -12.75
C VAL A 146 8.34 -20.61 -12.03
N SER A 147 7.91 -21.87 -12.00
CA SER A 147 8.62 -22.95 -11.32
C SER A 147 10.02 -23.19 -11.92
N SER A 148 10.13 -23.19 -13.25
CA SER A 148 11.40 -23.34 -13.97
C SER A 148 12.37 -22.18 -13.72
N THR A 149 11.86 -20.97 -13.56
CA THR A 149 12.70 -19.81 -13.26
C THR A 149 13.17 -19.82 -11.81
N LEU A 150 12.28 -20.15 -10.87
CA LEU A 150 12.61 -20.29 -9.46
C LEU A 150 13.68 -21.37 -9.22
N SER A 151 13.59 -22.52 -9.89
CA SER A 151 14.58 -23.60 -9.73
C SER A 151 15.98 -23.24 -10.19
N LYS A 152 16.12 -22.29 -11.12
CA LYS A 152 17.43 -21.76 -11.58
C LYS A 152 18.03 -20.72 -10.64
N ILE A 153 17.21 -20.12 -9.77
CA ILE A 153 17.62 -19.03 -8.89
C ILE A 153 17.82 -19.52 -7.46
N LEU A 154 16.91 -20.35 -6.97
CA LEU A 154 16.87 -20.81 -5.59
C LEU A 154 17.83 -21.99 -5.35
N PRO A 155 18.37 -22.14 -4.13
CA PRO A 155 19.06 -23.35 -3.73
C PRO A 155 18.16 -24.59 -3.78
N ASN A 156 18.74 -25.76 -4.07
CA ASN A 156 18.02 -27.05 -4.13
C ASN A 156 17.32 -27.45 -2.81
N SER A 157 17.66 -26.81 -1.69
CA SER A 157 17.08 -27.06 -0.37
C SER A 157 15.72 -26.39 -0.14
N ILE A 158 15.24 -25.60 -1.11
CA ILE A 158 13.96 -24.90 -1.06
C ILE A 158 12.90 -25.70 -1.82
N ASP A 159 11.79 -26.02 -1.15
CA ASP A 159 10.65 -26.72 -1.77
C ASP A 159 9.76 -25.74 -2.53
N ILE A 160 10.03 -25.62 -3.84
CA ILE A 160 9.28 -24.75 -4.75
C ILE A 160 7.81 -25.17 -4.85
N LYS A 161 7.50 -26.48 -4.83
CA LYS A 161 6.12 -26.96 -4.95
C LYS A 161 5.29 -26.50 -3.76
N ASN A 162 5.85 -26.59 -2.56
CA ASN A 162 5.19 -26.11 -1.35
C ASN A 162 4.98 -24.59 -1.37
N ILE A 163 5.97 -23.81 -1.84
CA ILE A 163 5.85 -22.35 -1.94
C ILE A 163 4.72 -21.93 -2.88
N LEU A 164 4.63 -22.60 -4.04
CA LEU A 164 3.64 -22.30 -5.09
C LEU A 164 2.23 -22.81 -4.78
N ASN A 165 2.08 -23.73 -3.82
CA ASN A 165 0.78 -24.30 -3.48
C ASN A 165 -0.20 -23.21 -2.97
N ASN A 166 -1.42 -23.15 -3.47
CA ASN A 166 -2.40 -22.08 -3.14
C ASN A 166 -1.95 -20.65 -3.51
N LEU A 167 -1.06 -20.48 -4.51
CA LEU A 167 -0.90 -19.22 -5.26
C LEU A 167 -1.59 -19.28 -6.65
N ARG A 168 -1.93 -20.50 -7.08
CA ARG A 168 -2.84 -20.80 -8.19
C ARG A 168 -4.28 -20.68 -7.74
#